data_AF-A0A8H6FR58-F1
#
_entry.id   AF-A0A8H6FR58-F1
#
_cell.length_a   1.000
_cell.length_b   1.000
_cell.length_c   1.000
_cell.angle_alpha   90.00
_cell.angle_beta   90.00
_cell.angle_gamma   90.00
#
_symmetry.space_group_name_H-M   'P 1'
#
loop_
_entity.id
_entity.type
_entity.pdbx_description
1 polymer ?
#
loop_
_entity_poly.entity_id
_entity_poly.type
_entity_poly.pdbx_seq_one_letter_code
_entity_poly.pdbx_strand_id
1 'polypeptide(L)'
;MTLGFFCWGILGGALGPIQTVFPLFVVLYGTFNSFGEMGPGVATFLTASESFPTPLRGHFLGFAAAVGKAGAATGTQVFTPIQNNLGSGQKGQQGVFLIGSAFAIVGGIIAWVFIPDIERDLEGEDVRFRRYLEENGFDTSGMGGESLTEQVKNTTFKLDD
;
A
#
# COMPACT_ATOMS: atom_id res chain seq x y z
N MET A 1 -7.40 -1.54 5.51
CA MET A 1 -7.87 -0.73 4.35
C MET A 1 -8.91 -1.44 3.52
N THR A 2 -8.64 -2.40 2.63
CA THR A 2 -9.70 -2.97 1.75
C THR A 2 -10.89 -3.57 2.50
N LEU A 3 -10.63 -4.31 3.60
CA LEU A 3 -11.67 -4.87 4.45
C LEU A 3 -12.48 -3.78 5.20
N GLY A 4 -11.80 -2.73 5.67
CA GLY A 4 -12.45 -1.56 6.27
C GLY A 4 -13.28 -0.75 5.27
N PHE A 5 -12.80 -0.59 4.03
CA PHE A 5 -13.53 0.11 2.97
C PHE A 5 -14.71 -0.70 2.42
N PHE A 6 -14.59 -2.03 2.35
CA PHE A 6 -15.72 -2.92 2.06
C PHE A 6 -16.83 -2.77 3.10
N CYS A 7 -16.48 -2.75 4.40
CA CYS A 7 -17.42 -2.46 5.47
C CYS A 7 -18.04 -1.04 5.34
N TRP A 8 -17.24 -0.05 4.95
CA TRP A 8 -17.70 1.31 4.64
C TRP A 8 -18.71 1.36 3.49
N GLY A 9 -18.59 0.51 2.48
CA GLY A 9 -19.60 0.39 1.40
C GLY A 9 -20.95 -0.11 1.93
N ILE A 10 -20.93 -1.10 2.82
CA ILE A 10 -22.13 -1.67 3.44
C ILE A 10 -22.79 -0.66 4.38
N LEU A 11 -22.02 0.03 5.21
CA LEU A 11 -22.50 1.09 6.11
C LEU A 11 -22.95 2.33 5.35
N GLY A 12 -22.24 2.70 4.30
CA GLY A 12 -22.59 3.77 3.37
C GLY A 12 -23.99 3.56 2.80
N GLY A 13 -24.31 2.32 2.39
CA GLY A 13 -25.66 1.94 1.97
C GLY A 13 -26.71 2.05 3.09
N ALA A 14 -26.34 1.76 4.34
CA ALA A 14 -27.21 1.79 5.52
C ALA A 14 -27.11 3.08 6.37
N LEU A 15 -26.54 4.17 5.84
CA LEU A 15 -26.30 5.41 6.59
C LEU A 15 -27.57 6.04 7.20
N GLY A 16 -28.72 5.86 6.53
CA GLY A 16 -30.03 6.34 6.97
C GLY A 16 -30.42 5.87 8.38
N PRO A 17 -30.60 4.55 8.61
CA PRO A 17 -30.98 4.03 9.93
C PRO A 17 -29.90 4.23 11.01
N ILE A 18 -28.62 4.26 10.66
CA ILE A 18 -27.52 4.29 11.66
C ILE A 18 -27.34 5.69 12.27
N GLN A 19 -27.53 6.76 11.50
CA GLN A 19 -27.42 8.13 12.02
C GLN A 19 -28.50 8.50 13.05
N THR A 20 -29.57 7.70 13.15
CA THR A 20 -30.66 7.96 14.11
C THR A 20 -30.27 7.63 15.56
N VAL A 21 -29.27 6.77 15.77
CA VAL A 21 -28.82 6.33 17.10
C VAL A 21 -27.36 6.76 17.31
N PHE A 22 -27.16 7.93 17.91
CA PHE A 22 -25.83 8.54 18.08
C PHE A 22 -24.78 7.64 18.76
N PRO A 23 -25.07 6.94 19.89
CA PRO A 23 -24.07 6.07 20.53
C PRO A 23 -23.67 4.88 19.65
N LEU A 24 -24.63 4.32 18.91
CA LEU A 24 -24.38 3.21 17.98
C LEU A 24 -23.52 3.67 16.81
N PHE A 25 -23.79 4.86 16.27
CA PHE A 25 -22.94 5.48 15.25
C PHE A 25 -21.50 5.65 15.72
N VAL A 26 -21.28 6.16 16.93
CA VAL A 26 -19.92 6.38 17.47
C VAL A 26 -19.14 5.07 17.61
N VAL A 27 -19.75 4.03 18.19
CA VAL A 27 -19.09 2.73 18.38
C VAL A 27 -18.78 2.08 17.03
N LEU A 28 -19.77 2.03 16.14
CA LEU A 28 -19.59 1.47 14.80
C LEU A 28 -18.51 2.24 14.03
N TYR A 29 -18.64 3.57 13.94
CA TYR A 29 -17.66 4.42 13.27
C TYR A 29 -16.25 4.23 13.83
N GLY A 30 -16.10 4.17 15.16
CA GLY A 30 -14.82 3.93 15.82
C GLY A 30 -14.22 2.57 15.47
N THR A 31 -14.98 1.48 15.62
CA THR A 31 -14.53 0.12 15.29
C THR A 31 -14.13 -0.02 13.81
N PHE A 32 -14.91 0.58 12.89
CA PHE A 32 -14.59 0.52 11.47
C PHE A 32 -13.39 1.37 11.09
N ASN A 33 -13.25 2.56 11.69
CA ASN A 33 -12.06 3.39 11.49
C ASN A 33 -10.82 2.66 12.02
N SER A 34 -10.94 1.96 13.16
CA SER A 34 -9.89 1.08 13.67
C SER A 34 -9.53 -0.02 12.67
N PHE A 35 -10.49 -0.71 12.03
CA PHE A 35 -10.18 -1.71 10.97
C PHE A 35 -9.73 -1.11 9.63
N GLY A 36 -10.06 0.15 9.36
CA GLY A 36 -9.56 0.92 8.22
C GLY A 36 -8.05 1.09 8.33
N GLU A 37 -7.62 1.58 9.49
CA GLU A 37 -6.23 1.92 9.84
C GLU A 37 -5.41 0.72 10.35
N MET A 38 -6.04 -0.25 11.04
CA MET A 38 -5.48 -1.58 11.32
C MET A 38 -5.41 -2.35 10.01
N GLY A 39 -4.38 -2.08 9.23
CA GLY A 39 -4.18 -2.74 7.95
C GLY A 39 -2.98 -2.16 7.20
N PRO A 40 -3.02 -2.19 5.86
CA PRO A 40 -1.85 -1.98 5.01
C PRO A 40 -1.27 -0.57 5.04
N GLY A 41 -1.74 0.38 5.86
CA GLY A 41 -1.07 1.67 5.99
C GLY A 41 0.41 1.51 6.36
N VAL A 42 0.70 0.65 7.34
CA VAL A 42 2.08 0.29 7.71
C VAL A 42 2.69 -0.69 6.69
N ALA A 43 1.91 -1.67 6.23
CA ALA A 43 2.41 -2.68 5.29
C ALA A 43 2.80 -2.09 3.93
N THR A 44 2.15 -1.03 3.45
CA THR A 44 2.46 -0.41 2.14
C THR A 44 3.84 0.22 2.15
N PHE A 45 4.21 0.89 3.25
CA PHE A 45 5.56 1.43 3.40
C PHE A 45 6.60 0.33 3.55
N LEU A 46 6.31 -0.70 4.36
CA LEU A 46 7.20 -1.85 4.52
C LEU A 46 7.41 -2.57 3.19
N THR A 47 6.33 -2.97 2.51
CA THR A 47 6.38 -3.61 1.19
C THR A 47 7.13 -2.75 0.19
N ALA A 48 6.87 -1.44 0.11
CA ALA A 48 7.61 -0.56 -0.82
C ALA A 48 9.10 -0.44 -0.47
N SER A 49 9.49 -0.62 0.80
CA SER A 49 10.89 -0.62 1.21
C SER A 49 11.57 -1.99 1.04
N GLU A 50 10.84 -3.07 1.26
CA GLU A 50 11.35 -4.44 1.22
C GLU A 50 11.37 -5.01 -0.19
N SER A 51 10.67 -4.40 -1.15
CA SER A 51 10.63 -4.85 -2.55
C SER A 51 11.81 -4.43 -3.42
N PHE A 52 12.80 -3.74 -2.85
CA PHE A 52 13.93 -3.22 -3.62
C PHE A 52 15.24 -3.38 -2.85
N PRO A 53 16.34 -3.62 -3.58
CA PRO A 53 17.67 -3.69 -2.99
C PRO A 53 18.05 -2.34 -2.36
N THR A 54 18.82 -2.40 -1.28
CA THR A 54 19.20 -1.27 -0.42
C THR A 54 19.72 -0.04 -1.20
N PRO A 55 20.57 -0.17 -2.25
CA PRO A 55 21.05 0.97 -3.02
C PRO A 55 19.96 1.73 -3.79
N LEU A 56 18.88 1.04 -4.17
CA LEU A 56 17.81 1.60 -5.01
C LEU A 56 16.54 1.91 -4.22
N ARG A 57 16.38 1.33 -3.03
CA ARG A 57 15.22 1.47 -2.14
C ARG A 57 14.76 2.91 -1.98
N GLY A 58 15.70 3.84 -1.77
CA GLY A 58 15.37 5.26 -1.59
C GLY A 58 14.67 5.91 -2.79
N HIS A 59 15.07 5.57 -4.01
CA HIS A 59 14.49 6.13 -5.24
C HIS A 59 13.09 5.57 -5.49
N PHE A 60 12.93 4.26 -5.41
CA PHE A 60 11.64 3.61 -5.66
C PHE A 60 10.62 3.93 -4.56
N LEU A 61 11.05 4.02 -3.29
CA LEU A 61 10.20 4.49 -2.21
C LEU A 61 9.74 5.94 -2.44
N GLY A 62 10.67 6.82 -2.87
CA GLY A 62 10.35 8.19 -3.22
C GLY A 62 9.34 8.30 -4.37
N PHE A 63 9.50 7.48 -5.40
CA PHE A 63 8.57 7.39 -6.52
C PHE A 63 7.19 6.90 -6.08
N ALA A 64 7.13 5.82 -5.29
CA ALA A 64 5.87 5.31 -4.73
C ALA A 64 5.15 6.37 -3.88
N ALA A 65 5.91 7.11 -3.04
CA ALA A 65 5.36 8.20 -2.24
C ALA A 65 4.82 9.37 -3.10
N ALA A 66 5.50 9.69 -4.21
CA ALA A 66 5.05 10.72 -5.14
C ALA A 66 3.73 10.33 -5.81
N VAL A 67 3.61 9.09 -6.29
CA VAL A 67 2.38 8.55 -6.88
C VAL A 67 1.24 8.54 -5.85
N GLY A 68 1.52 8.12 -4.61
CA GLY A 68 0.53 8.14 -3.52
C GLY A 68 0.01 9.54 -3.21
N LYS A 69 0.90 10.54 -3.15
CA LYS A 69 0.51 11.96 -2.97
C LYS A 69 -0.30 12.49 -4.16
N ALA A 70 0.08 12.15 -5.39
CA ALA A 70 -0.66 12.54 -6.57
C ALA A 70 -2.09 11.97 -6.56
N GLY A 71 -2.24 10.68 -6.22
CA GLY A 71 -3.55 10.04 -6.08
C GLY A 71 -4.42 10.70 -5.02
N ALA A 72 -3.86 11.06 -3.86
CA ALA A 72 -4.58 11.79 -2.82
C ALA A 72 -5.06 13.17 -3.31
N ALA A 73 -4.19 13.93 -3.99
CA ALA A 73 -4.54 15.21 -4.58
C ALA A 73 -5.67 15.06 -5.60
N THR A 74 -5.59 14.10 -6.52
CA THR A 74 -6.66 13.84 -7.50
C THR A 74 -7.97 13.45 -6.81
N GLY A 75 -7.93 12.55 -5.83
CA GLY A 75 -9.12 12.14 -5.09
C GLY A 75 -9.84 13.32 -4.44
N THR A 76 -9.11 14.21 -3.75
CA THR A 76 -9.72 15.40 -3.12
C THR A 76 -10.43 16.31 -4.10
N GLN A 77 -9.90 16.47 -5.32
CA GLN A 77 -10.53 17.33 -6.34
C GLN A 77 -11.72 16.67 -7.02
N VAL A 78 -11.72 15.34 -7.14
CA VAL A 78 -12.76 14.59 -7.89
C VAL A 78 -13.96 14.25 -7.00
N PHE A 79 -13.78 14.08 -5.68
CA PHE A 79 -14.90 13.73 -4.80
C PHE A 79 -15.93 14.86 -4.63
N THR A 80 -15.51 16.13 -4.63
CA THR A 80 -16.42 17.28 -4.53
C THR A 80 -17.44 17.35 -5.69
N PRO A 81 -17.04 17.31 -6.98
CA PRO A 81 -17.99 17.30 -8.08
C PRO A 81 -18.85 16.02 -8.10
N ILE A 82 -18.31 14.87 -7.72
CA ILE A 82 -19.08 13.62 -7.59
C ILE A 82 -20.23 13.79 -6.57
N GLN A 83 -19.92 14.33 -5.38
CA GLN A 83 -20.92 14.56 -4.34
C GLN A 83 -22.02 15.52 -4.80
N ASN A 84 -21.65 16.57 -5.54
CA ASN A 84 -22.59 17.56 -6.05
C ASN A 84 -23.52 17.00 -7.13
N ASN A 85 -23.05 16.05 -7.95
CA ASN A 85 -23.86 15.41 -9.00
C ASN A 85 -24.78 14.30 -8.46
N LEU A 86 -24.43 13.63 -7.36
CA LEU A 86 -25.22 12.55 -6.76
C LEU A 86 -26.37 13.04 -5.84
N GLY A 87 -26.53 14.35 -5.68
CA GLY A 87 -27.58 15.01 -4.91
C GLY A 87 -27.11 15.54 -3.55
N SER A 88 -27.71 16.64 -3.10
CA SER A 88 -27.35 17.31 -1.85
C SER A 88 -27.85 16.54 -0.61
N GLY A 89 -26.98 16.39 0.39
CA GLY A 89 -27.29 15.76 1.68
C GLY A 89 -26.82 14.30 1.79
N GLN A 90 -27.63 13.47 2.46
CA GLN A 90 -27.27 12.10 2.80
C GLN A 90 -26.92 11.24 1.58
N LYS A 91 -27.70 11.33 0.48
CA LYS A 91 -27.50 10.51 -0.73
C LYS A 91 -26.17 10.78 -1.44
N GLY A 92 -25.74 12.04 -1.54
CA GLY A 92 -24.44 12.38 -2.11
C GLY A 92 -23.28 11.82 -1.28
N GLN A 93 -23.42 11.88 0.05
CA GLN A 93 -22.42 11.30 0.95
C GLN A 93 -22.35 9.77 0.83
N GLN A 94 -23.50 9.09 0.75
CA GLN A 94 -23.55 7.65 0.48
C GLN A 94 -22.86 7.28 -0.83
N GLY A 95 -23.09 8.06 -1.89
CA GLY A 95 -22.49 7.83 -3.20
C GLY A 95 -20.96 7.96 -3.19
N VAL A 96 -20.43 8.98 -2.52
CA VAL A 96 -18.97 9.14 -2.34
C VAL A 96 -18.37 7.95 -1.60
N PHE A 97 -19.03 7.46 -0.54
CA PHE A 97 -18.55 6.31 0.21
C PHE A 97 -18.61 5.00 -0.58
N LEU A 98 -19.65 4.80 -1.39
CA LEU A 98 -19.75 3.64 -2.26
C LEU A 98 -18.64 3.64 -3.31
N ILE A 99 -18.39 4.79 -3.95
CA ILE A 99 -17.32 4.94 -4.94
C ILE A 99 -15.95 4.72 -4.29
N GLY A 100 -15.69 5.35 -3.14
CA GLY A 100 -14.47 5.14 -2.37
C GLY A 100 -14.24 3.67 -2.00
N SER A 101 -15.31 2.97 -1.59
CA SER A 101 -15.23 1.53 -1.31
C SER A 101 -14.88 0.69 -2.53
N ALA A 102 -15.43 1.02 -3.70
CA ALA A 102 -15.12 0.33 -4.95
C ALA A 102 -13.64 0.49 -5.33
N PHE A 103 -13.10 1.71 -5.26
CA PHE A 103 -11.67 1.97 -5.49
C PHE A 103 -10.77 1.19 -4.53
N ALA A 104 -11.15 1.10 -3.26
CA ALA A 104 -10.38 0.34 -2.28
C ALA A 104 -10.41 -1.18 -2.51
N ILE A 105 -11.53 -1.73 -3.02
CA ILE A 105 -11.63 -3.13 -3.42
C ILE A 105 -10.75 -3.39 -4.64
N VAL A 106 -10.82 -2.55 -5.66
CA VAL A 106 -9.97 -2.66 -6.85
C VAL A 106 -8.49 -2.55 -6.46
N GLY A 107 -8.13 -1.60 -5.62
CA GLY A 107 -6.77 -1.46 -5.10
C GLY A 107 -6.30 -2.70 -4.33
N GLY A 108 -7.18 -3.32 -3.53
CA GLY A 108 -6.89 -4.57 -2.83
C GLY A 108 -6.67 -5.75 -3.78
N ILE A 109 -7.46 -5.85 -4.85
CA ILE A 109 -7.28 -6.89 -5.89
C ILE A 109 -5.95 -6.69 -6.62
N ILE A 110 -5.62 -5.45 -6.99
CA ILE A 110 -4.33 -5.13 -7.63
C ILE A 110 -3.19 -5.52 -6.70
N ALA A 111 -3.25 -5.12 -5.42
CA ALA A 111 -2.24 -5.50 -4.44
C ALA A 111 -2.10 -7.02 -4.32
N TRP A 112 -3.21 -7.75 -4.27
CA TRP A 112 -3.21 -9.22 -4.17
C TRP A 112 -2.61 -9.92 -5.39
N VAL A 113 -2.79 -9.38 -6.59
CA VAL A 113 -2.31 -10.00 -7.84
C VAL A 113 -0.87 -9.61 -8.17
N PHE A 114 -0.49 -8.36 -7.91
CA PHE A 114 0.78 -7.80 -8.39
C PHE A 114 1.87 -7.71 -7.34
N ILE A 115 1.57 -7.80 -6.04
CA ILE A 115 2.61 -7.82 -5.00
C ILE A 115 3.13 -9.26 -4.89
N PRO A 116 4.39 -9.53 -5.27
CA PRO A 116 4.99 -10.84 -5.11
C PRO A 116 5.22 -11.14 -3.62
N ASP A 117 5.23 -12.42 -3.26
CA ASP A 117 5.65 -12.85 -1.93
C ASP A 117 7.17 -12.77 -1.87
N ILE A 118 7.69 -11.77 -1.16
CA ILE A 118 9.13 -11.49 -1.07
C ILE A 118 9.72 -12.26 0.11
N GLU A 119 10.91 -12.84 -0.11
CA GLU A 119 11.65 -13.54 0.93
C GLU A 119 11.93 -12.62 2.12
N ARG A 120 11.81 -13.15 3.34
CA ARG A 120 12.07 -12.39 4.58
C ARG A 120 13.53 -11.97 4.73
N ASP A 121 14.42 -12.54 3.94
CA ASP A 121 15.86 -12.28 3.95
C ASP A 121 16.21 -11.19 2.93
N LEU A 122 16.26 -9.94 3.43
CA LEU A 122 16.55 -8.75 2.62
C LEU A 122 17.99 -8.75 2.08
N GLU A 123 18.91 -9.41 2.76
CA GLU A 123 20.32 -9.48 2.35
C GLU A 123 20.49 -10.33 1.08
N GLY A 124 19.62 -11.34 0.90
CA GLY A 124 19.60 -12.17 -0.31
C GLY A 124 19.27 -11.37 -1.58
N GLU A 125 18.42 -10.34 -1.47
CA GLU A 125 18.10 -9.47 -2.61
C GLU A 125 19.26 -8.53 -2.97
N ASP A 126 19.97 -8.02 -1.97
CA ASP A 126 21.19 -7.22 -2.18
C ASP A 126 22.30 -8.04 -2.86
N VAL A 127 22.47 -9.31 -2.47
CA VAL A 127 23.40 -10.25 -3.10
C VAL A 127 23.02 -10.52 -4.55
N ARG A 128 21.75 -10.83 -4.84
CA ARG A 128 21.25 -11.04 -6.21
C ARG A 128 21.48 -9.82 -7.10
N PHE A 129 21.24 -8.62 -6.55
CA PHE A 129 21.43 -7.38 -7.28
C PHE A 129 22.91 -7.11 -7.59
N ARG A 130 23.82 -7.33 -6.63
CA ARG A 130 25.27 -7.17 -6.85
C ARG A 130 25.81 -8.16 -7.87
N ARG A 131 25.41 -9.43 -7.78
CA ARG A 131 25.77 -10.45 -8.76
C ARG A 131 25.35 -10.02 -10.18
N TYR A 132 24.11 -9.54 -10.33
CA TYR A 132 23.62 -9.04 -11.61
C TYR A 132 24.48 -7.89 -12.16
N LEU A 133 24.93 -6.96 -11.30
CA LEU A 133 25.80 -5.87 -11.72
C LEU A 133 27.18 -6.37 -12.17
N GLU A 134 27.81 -7.27 -11.41
CA GLU A 134 29.13 -7.84 -11.74
C GLU A 134 29.08 -8.68 -13.03
N GLU A 135 28.03 -9.48 -13.23
CA GLU A 135 27.81 -10.24 -14.47
C GLU A 135 27.66 -9.34 -15.70
N ASN A 136 27.17 -8.11 -15.52
CA ASN A 136 27.05 -7.10 -16.58
C ASN A 136 28.27 -6.16 -16.66
N GLY A 137 29.36 -6.47 -15.94
CA GLY A 137 30.63 -5.74 -16.02
C GLY A 137 30.69 -4.46 -15.20
N PHE A 138 29.77 -4.26 -14.25
CA PHE A 138 29.83 -3.13 -13.31
C PHE A 138 30.67 -3.48 -12.08
N ASP A 139 31.55 -2.57 -11.69
CA ASP A 139 32.33 -2.67 -10.46
C ASP A 139 31.47 -2.30 -9.24
N THR A 140 31.22 -3.28 -8.38
CA THR A 140 30.41 -3.16 -7.15
C THR A 140 31.24 -2.78 -5.92
N SER A 141 32.58 -2.67 -6.04
CA SER A 141 33.48 -2.36 -4.92
C SER A 141 33.15 -1.04 -4.21
N GLY A 142 32.55 -0.08 -4.93
CA GLY A 142 32.12 1.22 -4.41
C GLY A 142 30.73 1.26 -3.77
N MET A 143 29.94 0.17 -3.77
CA MET A 143 28.57 0.16 -3.24
C MET A 143 28.47 0.18 -1.69
N GLY A 144 29.61 0.13 -0.98
CA GLY A 144 29.68 0.09 0.49
C GLY A 144 29.23 -1.26 1.07
N GLY A 145 29.59 -1.59 2.32
CA GLY A 145 29.27 -2.90 2.94
C GLY A 145 30.28 -4.01 2.62
N GLU A 146 30.00 -5.23 3.06
CA GLU A 146 30.88 -6.41 2.86
C GLU A 146 31.02 -6.79 1.39
N SER A 147 32.11 -7.48 1.02
CA SER A 147 32.33 -7.97 -0.35
C SER A 147 31.28 -9.02 -0.75
N LEU A 148 31.00 -9.21 -2.05
CA LEU A 148 30.00 -10.19 -2.52
C LEU A 148 30.26 -11.59 -1.93
N THR A 149 31.52 -12.02 -1.92
CA THR A 149 31.97 -13.30 -1.37
C THR A 149 31.67 -13.45 0.13
N GLU A 150 31.71 -12.35 0.87
CA GLU A 150 31.52 -12.31 2.31
C GLU A 150 30.02 -12.22 2.67
N GLN A 151 29.23 -11.47 1.89
CA GLN A 151 27.77 -11.43 2.00
C GLN A 151 27.14 -12.79 1.70
N VAL A 152 27.57 -13.47 0.63
CA VAL A 152 27.09 -14.84 0.30
C VAL A 152 27.37 -15.83 1.43
N LYS A 153 28.44 -15.64 2.20
CA LYS A 153 28.81 -16.53 3.30
C LYS A 153 28.00 -16.27 4.58
N ASN A 154 27.54 -15.03 4.78
CA ASN A 154 26.83 -14.60 5.98
C ASN A 154 25.30 -14.73 5.83
N THR A 155 24.79 -14.73 4.60
CA THR A 155 23.36 -14.87 4.30
C THR A 155 22.97 -16.34 4.05
N THR A 156 21.69 -16.69 4.23
CA THR A 156 21.17 -18.07 3.96
C THR A 156 21.11 -18.37 2.45
N PHE A 157 21.48 -17.41 1.62
CA PHE A 157 21.45 -17.47 0.16
C PHE A 157 22.41 -18.55 -0.36
N LYS A 158 21.84 -19.63 -0.90
CA LYS A 158 22.61 -20.65 -1.61
C LYS A 158 22.76 -20.23 -3.06
N LEU A 159 24.00 -20.26 -3.55
CA LEU A 159 24.26 -20.15 -4.98
C LEU A 159 23.68 -21.41 -5.63
N ASP A 160 22.60 -21.26 -6.39
CA ASP A 160 22.24 -22.26 -7.37
C ASP A 160 23.32 -22.21 -8.47
N ASP A 161 24.06 -23.32 -8.60
CA ASP A 161 25.11 -23.57 -9.60
C ASP A 161 24.56 -23.54 -11.04
#